data_AF-A0A1C6K225-F1
#
_entry.id   AF-A0A1C6K225-F1
#
_cell.length_a   1.000
_cell.length_b   1.000
_cell.length_c   1.000
_cell.angle_alpha   90.00
_cell.angle_beta   90.00
_cell.angle_gamma   90.00
#
_symmetry.space_group_name_H-M   'P 1'
#
loop_
_entity.id
_entity.type
_entity.pdbx_description
1 polymer ?
#
loop_
_entity_poly.entity_id
_entity_poly.type
_entity_poly.pdbx_seq_one_letter_code
_entity_poly.pdbx_strand_id
1 'polypeptide(L)'
;MSSLYPSQKCRGKKVLLGFNSLADLTPELVKEWSSDNPDLPSEYLRSSRHKALWTCPICHGDYQYRICDRELDDKSCPYCCDKKILPGYNSFKVRHPEEMEEWDE
;
A
#
# COMPACT_ATOMS: atom_id res chain seq x y z
N MET A 1 -18.78 26.04 -13.96
CA MET A 1 -18.69 25.97 -12.48
C MET A 1 -19.09 24.57 -12.06
N SER A 2 -18.20 23.60 -12.25
CA SER A 2 -18.52 22.20 -11.99
C SER A 2 -18.20 21.88 -10.53
N SER A 3 -19.27 21.62 -9.79
CA SER A 3 -19.23 21.16 -8.40
C SER A 3 -18.47 19.84 -8.33
N LEU A 4 -17.26 19.87 -7.74
CA LEU A 4 -16.44 18.69 -7.46
C LEU A 4 -16.26 18.61 -5.95
N TYR A 5 -17.18 17.91 -5.28
CA TYR A 5 -16.94 17.42 -3.92
C TYR A 5 -17.37 15.95 -3.85
N PRO A 6 -16.47 14.99 -4.09
CA PRO A 6 -16.72 13.61 -3.74
C PRO A 6 -16.09 13.26 -2.36
N SER A 7 -16.67 12.22 -1.75
CA SER A 7 -16.09 11.34 -0.72
C SER A 7 -15.62 11.94 0.61
N GLN A 8 -16.55 12.60 1.32
CA GLN A 8 -16.39 12.86 2.75
C GLN A 8 -16.49 11.57 3.58
N LYS A 9 -15.34 10.94 3.90
CA LYS A 9 -15.26 9.89 4.93
C LYS A 9 -14.12 10.13 5.92
N CYS A 10 -14.40 10.94 6.95
CA CYS A 10 -14.21 10.64 8.37
C CYS A 10 -14.69 11.84 9.23
N ARG A 11 -15.40 11.56 10.34
CA ARG A 11 -16.01 12.56 11.24
C ARG A 11 -14.98 13.60 11.74
N GLY A 12 -15.19 14.86 11.36
CA GLY A 12 -14.65 16.04 12.06
C GLY A 12 -13.40 16.71 11.49
N LYS A 13 -12.64 16.09 10.58
CA LYS A 13 -11.46 16.72 9.96
C LYS A 13 -11.60 16.74 8.43
N LYS A 14 -11.55 17.94 7.83
CA LYS A 14 -11.56 18.12 6.38
C LYS A 14 -10.14 18.03 5.83
N VAL A 15 -9.99 17.36 4.69
CA VAL A 15 -8.77 17.44 3.89
C VAL A 15 -8.71 18.82 3.25
N LEU A 16 -7.55 19.44 3.38
CA LEU A 16 -7.17 20.71 2.76
C LEU A 16 -5.98 20.39 1.85
N LEU A 17 -6.27 20.35 0.55
CA LEU A 17 -5.25 20.15 -0.49
C LEU A 17 -4.16 21.22 -0.34
N GLY A 18 -2.89 20.80 -0.43
CA GLY A 18 -1.71 21.64 -0.22
C GLY A 18 -1.30 21.80 1.25
N PHE A 19 -1.99 21.20 2.21
CA PHE A 19 -1.72 21.42 3.64
C PHE A 19 -1.67 20.15 4.48
N ASN A 20 -2.67 19.26 4.37
CA ASN A 20 -2.83 18.17 5.34
C ASN A 20 -3.20 16.81 4.72
N SER A 21 -3.25 16.71 3.40
CA SER A 21 -3.46 15.43 2.74
C SER A 21 -2.22 14.54 2.87
N LEU A 22 -2.40 13.23 2.65
CA LEU A 22 -1.33 12.26 2.55
C LEU A 22 -0.32 12.67 1.47
N ALA A 23 -0.80 13.19 0.33
CA ALA A 23 0.03 13.64 -0.77
C ALA A 23 0.87 14.88 -0.42
N ASP A 24 0.32 15.80 0.38
CA ASP A 24 1.03 17.01 0.78
C ASP A 24 2.10 16.73 1.85
N LEU A 25 1.76 15.89 2.82
CA LEU A 25 2.62 15.65 3.99
C LEU A 25 3.70 14.60 3.74
N THR A 26 3.42 13.62 2.88
CA THR A 26 4.31 12.48 2.63
C THR A 26 4.29 12.08 1.15
N PRO A 27 4.87 12.90 0.25
CA PRO A 27 4.86 12.65 -1.19
C PRO A 27 5.64 11.39 -1.58
N GLU A 28 6.66 11.03 -0.81
CA GLU A 28 7.43 9.80 -1.03
C GLU A 28 6.58 8.55 -0.79
N LEU A 29 5.73 8.56 0.25
CA LEU A 29 4.84 7.44 0.54
C LEU A 29 3.77 7.27 -0.54
N VAL A 30 3.38 8.35 -1.22
CA VAL A 30 2.45 8.29 -2.37
C VAL A 30 3.01 7.50 -3.54
N LYS A 31 4.34 7.38 -3.68
CA LYS A 31 4.94 6.54 -4.74
C LYS A 31 4.61 5.06 -4.57
N GLU A 32 4.25 4.63 -3.37
CA GLU A 32 3.79 3.27 -3.07
C GLU A 32 2.25 3.12 -3.15
N TRP A 33 1.51 4.16 -3.48
CA TRP A 33 0.05 4.08 -3.63
C TRP A 33 -0.29 3.28 -4.90
N SER A 34 -1.08 2.21 -4.76
CA SER A 34 -1.47 1.40 -5.91
C SER A 34 -2.44 2.16 -6.81
N SER A 35 -2.28 2.02 -8.14
CA SER A 35 -3.18 2.58 -9.15
C SER A 35 -4.58 1.96 -9.10
N ASP A 36 -4.73 0.80 -8.44
CA ASP A 36 -5.99 0.08 -8.36
C ASP A 36 -6.90 0.60 -7.22
N ASN A 37 -6.43 1.58 -6.44
CA ASN A 37 -7.31 2.29 -5.52
C ASN A 37 -8.34 3.12 -6.31
N PRO A 38 -9.62 3.12 -5.88
CA PRO A 38 -10.65 3.92 -6.54
C PRO A 38 -10.51 5.44 -6.29
N ASP A 39 -9.79 5.80 -5.23
CA ASP A 39 -9.67 7.18 -4.72
C ASP A 39 -8.21 7.65 -4.80
N LEU A 40 -8.03 8.97 -4.86
CA LEU A 40 -6.70 9.59 -4.87
C LEU A 40 -6.09 9.69 -3.45
N PRO A 41 -4.76 9.59 -3.31
CA PRO A 41 -4.09 9.78 -2.03
C PRO A 41 -4.32 11.19 -1.44
N SER A 42 -4.53 12.19 -2.30
CA SER A 42 -4.85 13.56 -1.90
C SER A 42 -6.23 13.72 -1.25
N GLU A 43 -7.12 12.72 -1.35
CA GLU A 43 -8.43 12.70 -0.70
C GLU A 43 -8.38 12.21 0.76
N TYR A 44 -7.20 11.77 1.23
CA TYR A 44 -7.01 11.23 2.56
C TYR A 44 -6.08 12.10 3.39
N LEU A 45 -6.40 12.24 4.68
CA LEU A 45 -5.46 12.76 5.66
C LEU A 45 -4.35 11.74 5.94
N ARG A 46 -3.15 12.23 6.25
CA ARG A 46 -2.04 11.40 6.76
C ARG A 46 -2.46 10.55 7.97
N SER A 47 -3.30 11.08 8.85
CA SER A 47 -3.81 10.38 10.03
C SER A 47 -5.03 9.48 9.78
N SER A 48 -5.40 9.22 8.52
CA SER A 48 -6.60 8.44 8.20
C SER A 48 -6.45 6.98 8.63
N ARG A 49 -7.48 6.41 9.27
CA ARG A 49 -7.52 4.96 9.58
C ARG A 49 -7.98 4.10 8.40
N HIS A 50 -8.25 4.71 7.26
CA HIS A 50 -8.66 4.01 6.05
C HIS A 50 -7.58 3.00 5.62
N LYS A 51 -7.98 1.81 5.17
CA LYS A 51 -7.07 0.82 4.60
C LYS A 51 -7.00 1.02 3.10
N ALA A 52 -5.90 1.60 2.63
CA ALA A 52 -5.61 1.73 1.20
C ALA A 52 -4.85 0.50 0.70
N LEU A 53 -4.84 0.32 -0.62
CA LEU A 53 -3.99 -0.63 -1.31
C LEU A 53 -2.63 0.01 -1.61
N TRP A 54 -1.55 -0.69 -1.30
CA TRP A 54 -0.18 -0.24 -1.47
C TRP A 54 0.59 -1.25 -2.33
N THR A 55 1.45 -0.75 -3.21
CA THR A 55 2.38 -1.56 -4.00
C THR A 55 3.75 -1.51 -3.34
N CYS A 56 4.25 -2.66 -2.89
CA CYS A 56 5.56 -2.71 -2.25
C CYS A 56 6.69 -2.41 -3.26
N PRO A 57 7.61 -1.48 -2.98
CA PRO A 57 8.69 -1.15 -3.92
C PRO A 57 9.74 -2.27 -4.06
N ILE A 58 9.80 -3.22 -3.11
CA ILE A 58 10.78 -4.32 -3.08
C ILE A 58 10.27 -5.53 -3.84
N CYS A 59 9.09 -6.04 -3.48
CA CYS A 59 8.55 -7.28 -4.05
C CYS A 59 7.47 -7.04 -5.12
N HIS A 60 7.10 -5.78 -5.38
CA HIS A 60 6.07 -5.36 -6.33
C HIS A 60 4.68 -5.99 -6.08
N GLY A 61 4.45 -6.55 -4.89
CA GLY A 61 3.18 -7.13 -4.50
C GLY A 61 2.27 -6.09 -3.87
N ASP A 62 0.99 -6.15 -4.22
CA ASP A 62 -0.04 -5.29 -3.68
C ASP A 62 -0.60 -5.81 -2.35
N TYR A 63 -0.75 -4.93 -1.37
CA TYR A 63 -1.23 -5.27 -0.03
C TYR A 63 -2.04 -4.14 0.61
N GLN A 64 -3.06 -4.50 1.40
CA GLN A 64 -3.87 -3.53 2.12
C GLN A 64 -3.26 -3.19 3.49
N TYR A 65 -3.14 -1.90 3.78
CA TYR A 65 -2.68 -1.41 5.08
C TYR A 65 -3.30 -0.06 5.45
N ARG A 66 -3.39 0.23 6.75
CA ARG A 66 -3.97 1.50 7.21
C ARG A 66 -3.06 2.66 6.84
N ILE A 67 -3.65 3.72 6.30
CA ILE A 67 -2.95 4.95 5.95
C ILE A 67 -2.15 5.42 7.17
N CYS A 68 -2.76 5.68 8.33
CA CYS A 68 -2.10 6.22 9.52
C CYS A 68 -0.95 5.42 10.12
N ASP A 69 -0.80 4.14 9.76
CA ASP A 69 0.22 3.25 10.34
C ASP A 69 1.38 2.99 9.36
N ARG A 70 1.30 3.50 8.12
CA ARG A 70 2.35 3.38 7.11
C ARG A 70 3.44 4.43 7.32
N GLU A 71 4.69 3.97 7.21
CA GLU A 71 5.89 4.79 7.08
C GLU A 71 6.77 4.24 5.93
N LEU A 72 7.66 5.06 5.38
CA LEU A 72 8.67 4.56 4.43
C LEU A 72 9.55 3.50 5.10
N ASP A 73 9.95 2.48 4.33
CA ASP A 73 10.84 1.40 4.77
C ASP A 73 10.35 0.60 6.01
N ASP A 74 9.05 0.68 6.33
CA ASP A 74 8.47 -0.08 7.43
C ASP A 74 8.29 -1.58 7.08
N LYS A 75 7.81 -2.34 8.08
CA LYS A 75 7.53 -3.79 7.96
C LYS A 75 6.05 -4.10 7.71
N SER A 76 5.37 -3.25 6.95
CA SER A 76 3.94 -3.40 6.65
C SER A 76 3.67 -4.40 5.52
N CYS A 77 4.59 -4.55 4.56
CA CYS A 77 4.44 -5.50 3.47
C CYS A 77 4.43 -6.96 3.99
N PRO A 78 3.32 -7.70 3.82
CA PRO A 78 3.20 -9.04 4.37
C PRO A 78 4.04 -10.06 3.59
N TYR A 79 4.39 -9.79 2.33
CA TYR A 79 5.22 -10.67 1.51
C TYR A 79 6.70 -10.55 1.88
N CYS A 80 7.21 -9.32 2.03
CA CYS A 80 8.59 -9.09 2.46
C CYS A 80 8.85 -9.59 3.89
N CYS A 81 7.83 -9.64 4.74
CA CYS A 81 7.93 -10.15 6.10
C CYS A 81 7.53 -11.62 6.25
N ASP A 82 7.39 -12.38 5.15
CA ASP A 82 7.04 -13.80 5.14
C ASP A 82 5.75 -14.16 5.91
N LYS A 83 4.83 -13.19 6.03
CA LYS A 83 3.50 -13.39 6.58
C LYS A 83 2.51 -13.89 5.53
N LYS A 84 2.81 -13.67 4.25
CA LYS A 84 2.03 -14.13 3.10
C LYS A 84 2.96 -14.55 1.96
N ILE A 85 2.49 -15.49 1.16
CA ILE A 85 3.18 -15.91 -0.06
C ILE A 85 2.76 -15.03 -1.23
N LEU A 86 3.75 -14.54 -1.97
CA LEU A 86 3.66 -13.92 -3.28
C LEU A 86 4.37 -14.86 -4.27
N PRO A 87 3.63 -15.52 -5.18
CA PRO A 87 4.22 -16.36 -6.22
C PRO A 87 5.29 -15.60 -7.01
N GLY A 88 6.44 -16.23 -7.25
CA GLY A 88 7.56 -15.58 -7.95
C GLY A 88 8.49 -14.74 -7.06
N TYR A 89 8.16 -14.53 -5.77
CA TYR A 89 9.01 -13.80 -4.82
C TYR A 89 9.44 -14.65 -3.63
N ASN A 90 8.50 -15.12 -2.81
CA ASN A 90 8.80 -15.89 -1.58
C ASN A 90 8.07 -17.24 -1.53
N SER A 91 7.59 -17.74 -2.66
CA SER A 91 7.14 -19.13 -2.77
C SER A 91 8.29 -20.11 -2.59
N PHE A 92 7.99 -21.31 -2.08
CA PHE A 92 8.97 -22.39 -1.89
C PHE A 92 9.83 -22.65 -3.13
N LYS A 93 9.20 -22.82 -4.30
CA LYS A 93 9.86 -22.99 -5.61
C LYS A 93 10.91 -21.92 -5.93
N VAL A 94 10.72 -20.69 -5.45
CA VAL A 94 11.65 -19.58 -5.73
C VAL A 94 12.82 -19.59 -4.75
N ARG A 95 12.61 -20.02 -3.50
CA ARG A 95 13.64 -20.03 -2.46
C ARG A 95 14.46 -21.31 -2.42
N HIS A 96 13.86 -22.41 -2.86
CA HIS A 96 14.43 -23.76 -2.84
C HIS A 96 14.26 -24.42 -4.22
N PRO A 97 14.80 -23.83 -5.29
CA PRO A 97 14.71 -24.42 -6.63
C PRO A 97 15.36 -25.80 -6.70
N GLU A 98 16.44 -26.03 -5.95
CA GLU A 98 17.18 -27.30 -5.88
C GLU A 98 16.37 -28.44 -5.26
N GLU A 99 15.50 -28.13 -4.30
CA GLU A 99 14.67 -29.15 -3.63
C GLU A 99 13.46 -29.55 -4.48
N MET A 100 13.14 -28.83 -5.56
CA MET A 100 12.05 -29.22 -6.47
C MET A 100 12.44 -30.37 -7.40
N GLU A 101 13.73 -30.55 -7.69
CA GLU A 101 14.23 -31.61 -8.60
C GLU A 101 14.18 -33.01 -7.96
N GLU A 102 14.12 -33.10 -6.63
CA GLU A 102 14.11 -34.38 -5.89
C GLU A 102 12.72 -35.05 -5.86
N TRP A 103 11.63 -34.32 -6.14
CA TRP A 103 10.26 -34.83 -5.95
C TRP A 103 9.58 -35.33 -7.23
N ASP A 104 10.24 -35.20 -8.38
CA ASP A 104 9.72 -35.66 -9.67
C ASP A 104 10.15 -37.12 -10.00
N GLU A 105 10.79 -37.84 -9.06
CA GLU A 105 11.09 -39.30 -9.09
C GLU A 105 10.10 -40.14 -8.24
#